data_AF-A0A1G4KL21-F1
#
_entry.id   AF-A0A1G4KL21-F1
#
_cell.length_a   1.000
_cell.length_b   1.000
_cell.length_c   1.000
_cell.angle_alpha   90.00
_cell.angle_beta   90.00
_cell.angle_gamma   90.00
#
_symmetry.space_group_name_H-M   'P 1'
#
loop_
_entity.id
_entity.type
_entity.pdbx_description
1 polymer ?
#
loop_
_entity_poly.entity_id
_entity_poly.type
_entity_poly.pdbx_seq_one_letter_code
_entity_poly.pdbx_strand_id
1 'polypeptide(L)' 'MSDKGCPQCGEELKKCLIQQNYSVVMCSNLNCSYPFNEREMLSNTVYTKDADILEAAKKRLRKEEESK' A
#
# COMPACT_ATOMS: atom_id res chain seq x y z
N MET A 1 14.17 13.34 3.06
CA MET A 1 12.82 13.70 2.62
C MET A 1 12.57 12.90 1.37
N SER A 2 11.74 11.85 1.44
CA SER A 2 11.42 11.05 0.26
C SER A 2 9.91 11.06 0.14
N ASP A 3 9.47 11.67 -0.96
CA ASP A 3 8.10 11.95 -1.35
C ASP A 3 7.17 10.76 -1.12
N LYS A 4 6.26 10.88 -0.14
CA LYS A 4 5.18 9.91 0.12
C LYS A 4 4.00 10.07 -0.86
N GLY A 5 4.15 10.95 -1.86
CA GLY A 5 3.14 11.26 -2.85
C GLY A 5 3.35 10.43 -4.12
N CYS A 6 2.24 10.13 -4.78
CA CYS A 6 2.21 9.51 -6.09
C CYS A 6 2.87 10.45 -7.09
N PRO A 7 3.84 10.00 -7.90
CA PRO A 7 4.52 10.86 -8.87
C PRO A 7 3.58 11.40 -9.96
N GLN A 8 2.39 10.80 -10.13
CA GLN A 8 1.46 11.15 -11.19
C GLN A 8 0.34 12.10 -10.75
N CYS A 9 -0.13 12.00 -9.51
CA CYS A 9 -1.26 12.81 -9.02
C CYS A 9 -1.01 13.48 -7.67
N GLY A 10 0.15 13.24 -7.05
CA GLY A 10 0.53 13.81 -5.75
C GLY A 10 -0.17 13.21 -4.53
N GLU A 11 -1.14 12.30 -4.72
CA GLU A 11 -1.85 11.65 -3.60
C GLU A 11 -0.98 10.68 -2.81
N GLU A 12 -1.37 10.38 -1.58
CA GLU A 12 -0.64 9.44 -0.74
C GLU A 12 -0.60 8.03 -1.36
N LEU A 13 0.61 7.48 -1.47
CA LEU A 13 0.83 6.09 -1.88
C LEU A 13 0.56 5.14 -0.71
N LYS A 14 -0.08 4.01 -1.01
CA LYS A 14 -0.39 2.96 -0.03
C LYS A 14 0.32 1.66 -0.37
N LYS A 15 0.74 0.94 0.67
CA LYS A 15 1.24 -0.43 0.55
C LYS A 15 0.07 -1.40 0.50
N CYS A 16 0.04 -2.22 -0.53
CA CYS A 16 -0.97 -3.24 -0.72
C CYS A 16 -0.30 -4.61 -0.78
N LEU A 17 -0.63 -5.46 0.18
CA LEU A 17 -0.05 -6.80 0.30
C LEU A 17 -0.50 -7.66 -0.88
N ILE A 18 0.44 -8.21 -1.64
CA ILE A 18 0.17 -9.06 -2.82
C ILE A 18 0.54 -10.53 -2.57
N GLN A 19 1.60 -10.77 -1.80
CA GLN A 19 2.10 -12.09 -1.41
C GLN A 19 2.68 -11.98 0.00
N GLN A 20 2.69 -13.08 0.76
CA GLN A 20 3.09 -13.19 2.18
C GLN A 20 3.77 -11.95 2.76
N ASN A 21 5.02 -11.67 2.35
CA ASN A 21 5.82 -10.56 2.86
C ASN A 21 6.21 -9.56 1.77
N TYR A 22 5.46 -9.51 0.69
CA TYR A 22 5.64 -8.59 -0.43
C TYR A 22 4.39 -7.75 -0.63
N SER A 23 4.57 -6.43 -0.59
CA SER A 23 3.53 -5.46 -0.91
C SER A 23 3.93 -4.68 -2.16
N VAL A 24 2.94 -4.15 -2.86
CA VAL A 24 3.14 -3.17 -3.92
C VAL A 24 2.81 -1.79 -3.38
N VAL A 25 3.62 -0.80 -3.70
CA VAL A 25 3.31 0.60 -3.41
C VAL A 25 2.46 1.14 -4.57
N MET A 26 1.20 1.51 -4.30
CA MET A 26 0.27 1.99 -5.33
C MET A 26 -0.55 3.19 -4.89
N CYS A 27 -1.03 3.94 -5.88
CA CYS A 27 -1.94 5.06 -5.63
C CYS A 27 -3.36 4.54 -5.36
N SER A 28 -4.05 5.11 -4.37
CA SER A 28 -5.46 4.77 -4.11
C SER A 28 -6.46 5.60 -4.90
N ASN A 29 -6.01 6.58 -5.69
CA ASN A 29 -6.88 7.35 -6.56
C ASN A 29 -7.33 6.49 -7.74
N LEU A 30 -8.64 6.31 -7.91
CA LEU A 30 -9.21 5.49 -8.99
C LEU A 30 -8.92 6.04 -10.40
N ASN A 31 -8.62 7.33 -10.52
CA ASN A 31 -8.22 7.97 -11.77
C ASN A 31 -6.69 7.92 -11.99
N CYS A 32 -5.92 7.36 -11.07
CA CYS A 32 -4.47 7.19 -11.18
C CYS A 32 -4.11 5.70 -11.17
N SER A 33 -3.43 5.24 -12.23
CA SER A 33 -3.07 3.83 -12.37
C SER A 33 -1.65 3.52 -11.89
N TYR A 34 -1.00 4.39 -11.11
CA TYR A 34 0.34 4.13 -10.58
C TYR A 34 0.33 2.93 -9.62
N PRO A 35 1.25 1.94 -9.76
CA PRO A 35 2.37 1.87 -10.69
C PRO A 35 2.10 1.02 -11.94
N PHE A 36 0.85 0.59 -12.17
CA PHE A 36 0.48 -0.34 -13.25
C PHE A 36 0.60 0.25 -14.66
N ASN A 37 0.62 1.58 -14.77
CA ASN A 37 0.93 2.25 -16.03
C ASN A 37 2.44 2.37 -16.31
N GLU A 38 3.30 1.88 -15.42
CA GLU A 38 4.74 1.80 -15.63
C GLU A 38 5.15 0.38 -16.04
N ARG A 39 6.15 0.27 -16.92
CA ARG A 39 6.70 -1.03 -17.34
C ARG A 39 7.37 -1.81 -16.20
N GLU A 40 7.75 -1.13 -15.13
CA GLU A 40 8.54 -1.69 -14.03
C GLU A 40 7.71 -1.90 -12.76
N MET A 41 6.55 -2.55 -12.88
CA MET A 41 5.72 -2.87 -11.71
C MET A 41 6.48 -3.65 -10.62
N LEU A 42 7.45 -4.48 -11.01
CA LEU A 42 8.32 -5.22 -10.08
C LEU A 42 9.20 -4.30 -9.22
N SER A 43 9.63 -3.14 -9.71
CA SER A 43 10.45 -2.19 -8.90
C SER A 43 9.65 -1.52 -7.79
N ASN A 44 8.31 -1.56 -7.89
CA ASN A 44 7.38 -1.08 -6.87
C ASN A 44 6.95 -2.17 -5.87
N THR A 45 7.49 -3.39 -6.00
CA THR A 45 7.32 -4.46 -5.02
C THR A 45 8.32 -4.28 -3.88
N VAL A 46 7.82 -4.15 -2.66
CA VAL A 46 8.61 -3.95 -1.45
C VAL A 46 8.37 -5.07 -0.45
N TYR A 47 9.43 -5.48 0.23
CA TYR A 47 9.31 -6.37 1.37
C TYR A 47 8.54 -5.68 2.51
N THR A 48 7.62 -6.41 3.13
CA THR A 48 6.80 -5.97 4.27
C THR A 48 7.07 -6.91 5.43
N LYS A 49 7.43 -6.35 6.59
CA LYS A 49 7.74 -7.16 7.77
C LYS A 49 6.47 -7.75 8.36
N ASP A 50 6.54 -8.95 8.90
CA ASP A 50 5.40 -9.61 9.56
C ASP A 50 4.77 -8.75 10.67
N ALA A 51 5.60 -8.01 11.40
CA ALA A 51 5.13 -7.07 12.42
C ALA A 51 4.19 -6.00 11.83
N ASP A 52 4.52 -5.44 10.66
CA ASP A 52 3.69 -4.42 9.98
C ASP A 52 2.36 -5.05 9.50
N ILE A 53 2.41 -6.30 9.03
CA ILE A 53 1.22 -7.05 8.60
C ILE A 53 0.29 -7.31 9.79
N LEU A 54 0.86 -7.78 10.92
CA LEU A 54 0.11 -8.06 12.15
C LEU A 54 -0.51 -6.80 12.75
N GLU A 55 0.24 -5.69 12.79
CA GLU A 55 -0.30 -4.40 13.26
C GLU A 55 -1.45 -3.90 12.37
N ALA A 56 -1.30 -4.00 11.05
CA ALA A 56 -2.38 -3.66 10.12
C ALA A 56 -3.63 -4.55 10.33
N ALA A 57 -3.44 -5.85 10.58
CA ALA A 57 -4.53 -6.78 10.87
C ALA A 57 -5.25 -6.45 12.19
N LYS A 58 -4.50 -6.22 13.28
CA LYS A 58 -5.07 -5.80 14.57
C LYS A 58 -5.88 -4.52 14.45
N LYS A 59 -5.38 -3.53 13.68
CA LYS A 59 -6.08 -2.26 13.46
C LYS A 59 -7.42 -2.44 12.73
N ARG A 60 -7.51 -3.39 11.79
CA ARG A 60 -8.77 -3.73 11.11
C ARG A 60 -9.76 -4.38 12.07
N LEU A 61 -9.32 -5.36 12.85
CA LEU A 61 -10.16 -6.06 13.83
C LEU A 61 -10.76 -5.10 14.86
N ARG A 62 -9.95 -4.20 15.45
CA ARG A 62 -10.45 -3.21 16.42
C ARG A 62 -11.53 -2.30 15.84
N LYS A 63 -11.39 -1.88 14.58
CA LYS A 63 -12.42 -1.07 13.91
C LYS A 63 -13.74 -1.81 13.73
N GLU A 64 -13.70 -3.11 13.47
CA GLU A 64 -14.89 -3.95 13.38
C GLU A 64 -15.56 -4.12 14.75
N GLU A 65 -14.76 -4.24 15.82
CA GLU A 65 -15.25 -4.35 17.20
C GLU A 65 -15.90 -3.04 17.70
N GLU A 66 -15.35 -1.88 17.33
CA GLU A 66 -15.87 -0.55 17.69
C GLU A 66 -17.14 -0.15 16.90
N SER A 67 -17.37 -0.78 15.74
CA SER A 67 -18.53 -0.49 14.88
C SER A 67 -19.76 -1.33 15.24
N LYS A 68 -19.70 -2.08 16.34
CA LYS A 68 -20.70 -3.05 16.79
C LYS A 68 -21.41 -2.58 18.05
#